data_AF-A0A6P0XPM4-F1
#
_entry.id   AF-A0A6P0XPM4-F1
#
_cell.length_a   1.000
_cell.length_b   1.000
_cell.length_c   1.000
_cell.angle_alpha   90.00
_cell.angle_beta   90.00
_cell.angle_gamma   90.00
#
_symmetry.space_group_name_H-M   'P 1'
#
loop_
_entity.id
_entity.type
_entity.pdbx_description
1 polymer ?
#
loop_
_entity_poly.entity_id
_entity_poly.type
_entity_poly.pdbx_seq_one_letter_code
_entity_poly.pdbx_strand_id
1 'polypeptide(L)'
;SEEKEALQLQLLKASPTFGFDNLIADWVFLKFLQYFGDDTARNQTGYSLSEDYFDIITRLDPRWVDTYLFVSNSLSIYEGKPKVAVEYMTRGTDVLSPEIDPKAWQVWRWKGIDQLLFVGDIPGAIDSHEMAAEWAENTSYQGLTSLFRQTAEFLKRDPDSKLIKFNAWLWVYGQTRDQRVRDRAQQEILKLGGKVEMDQNGEMRFVLPESSE
;
A
#
# COMPACT_ATOMS: atom_id res chain seq x y z
N SER A 1 10.21 -0.46 26.36
CA SER A 1 9.54 -1.74 26.16
C SER A 1 8.33 -1.51 25.28
N GLU A 2 7.91 -2.53 24.54
CA GLU A 2 6.73 -2.49 23.68
C GLU A 2 5.45 -2.12 24.46
N GLU A 3 5.30 -2.59 25.71
CA GLU A 3 4.18 -2.21 26.58
C GLU A 3 4.08 -0.70 26.85
N LYS A 4 5.23 -0.04 27.07
CA LYS A 4 5.26 1.42 27.30
C LYS A 4 4.84 2.16 26.04
N GLU A 5 5.24 1.66 24.89
CA GLU A 5 4.91 2.23 23.59
C GLU A 5 3.42 2.05 23.27
N ALA A 6 2.88 0.86 23.48
CA ALA A 6 1.45 0.59 23.37
C ALA A 6 0.62 1.51 24.27
N LEU A 7 1.04 1.70 25.53
CA LEU A 7 0.36 2.61 26.45
C LEU A 7 0.41 4.08 25.96
N GLN A 8 1.55 4.52 25.41
CA GLN A 8 1.67 5.85 24.83
C GLN A 8 0.72 6.04 23.64
N LEU A 9 0.62 5.05 22.75
CA LEU A 9 -0.30 5.09 21.60
C LEU A 9 -1.76 5.13 22.06
N GLN A 10 -2.15 4.33 23.06
CA GLN A 10 -3.50 4.36 23.63
C GLN A 10 -3.85 5.74 24.21
N LEU A 11 -2.92 6.38 24.91
CA LEU A 11 -3.12 7.73 25.44
C LEU A 11 -3.29 8.76 24.31
N LEU A 12 -2.50 8.65 23.23
CA LEU A 12 -2.61 9.54 22.07
C LEU A 12 -3.92 9.38 21.33
N LYS A 13 -4.45 8.15 21.23
CA LYS A 13 -5.77 7.89 20.62
C LYS A 13 -6.91 8.62 21.34
N ALA A 14 -6.82 8.72 22.67
CA ALA A 14 -7.86 9.34 23.49
C ALA A 14 -7.66 10.84 23.76
N SER A 15 -6.50 11.40 23.42
CA SER A 15 -6.15 12.79 23.76
C SER A 15 -6.63 13.78 22.70
N PRO A 16 -7.18 14.94 23.09
CA PRO A 16 -7.40 16.04 22.15
C PRO A 16 -6.07 16.57 21.62
N THR A 17 -6.05 16.94 20.34
CA THR A 17 -4.88 17.49 19.66
C THR A 17 -4.78 19.01 19.76
N PHE A 18 -5.85 19.67 20.22
CA PHE A 18 -5.97 21.13 20.32
C PHE A 18 -5.67 21.86 19.01
N GLY A 19 -5.99 21.25 17.86
CA GLY A 19 -5.80 21.82 16.52
C GLY A 19 -4.44 21.53 15.88
N PHE A 20 -3.61 20.69 16.50
CA PHE A 20 -2.29 20.28 15.98
C PHE A 20 -2.29 18.88 15.37
N ASP A 21 -3.37 18.49 14.69
CA ASP A 21 -3.56 17.13 14.18
C ASP A 21 -2.39 16.65 13.31
N ASN A 22 -2.04 17.42 12.27
CA ASN A 22 -0.95 17.06 11.35
C ASN A 22 0.42 16.98 12.04
N LEU A 23 0.71 17.89 12.98
CA LEU A 23 1.98 17.86 13.72
C LEU A 23 2.10 16.59 14.59
N ILE A 24 0.99 16.17 15.20
CA ILE A 24 0.95 14.93 15.99
C ILE A 24 1.06 13.73 15.06
N ALA A 25 0.39 13.72 13.90
CA ALA A 25 0.53 12.67 12.90
C ALA A 25 1.98 12.51 12.43
N ASP A 26 2.67 13.61 12.11
CA ASP A 26 4.08 13.62 11.72
C ASP A 26 4.97 13.01 12.82
N TRP A 27 4.77 13.42 14.07
CA TRP A 27 5.54 12.89 15.19
C TRP A 27 5.28 11.40 15.44
N VAL A 28 4.02 10.97 15.34
CA VAL A 28 3.63 9.55 15.44
C VAL A 28 4.23 8.74 14.28
N PHE A 29 4.30 9.29 13.07
CA PHE A 29 4.96 8.65 11.94
C PHE A 29 6.48 8.50 12.14
N LEU A 30 7.16 9.51 12.67
CA LEU A 30 8.58 9.39 13.03
C LEU A 30 8.82 8.31 14.08
N LYS A 31 7.89 8.14 15.02
CA LYS A 31 7.92 7.05 16.01
C LYS A 31 7.68 5.69 15.38
N PHE A 32 6.72 5.60 14.46
CA PHE A 32 6.51 4.41 13.64
C PHE A 32 7.78 4.01 12.89
N LEU A 33 8.49 4.95 12.24
CA LEU A 33 9.73 4.63 11.52
C LEU A 33 10.82 4.06 12.44
N GLN A 34 10.93 4.57 13.67
CA GLN A 34 11.85 4.04 14.68
C GLN A 34 11.44 2.63 15.13
N TYR A 35 10.15 2.45 15.41
CA TYR A 35 9.56 1.17 15.82
C TYR A 35 9.72 0.08 14.74
N PHE A 36 9.44 0.46 13.50
CA PHE A 36 9.40 -0.44 12.35
C PHE A 36 10.80 -0.81 11.87
N GLY A 37 11.75 0.13 11.92
CA GLY A 37 13.14 -0.08 11.49
C GLY A 37 14.02 -0.83 12.51
N ASP A 38 13.52 -1.14 13.71
CA ASP A 38 14.25 -1.98 14.68
C ASP A 38 14.08 -3.47 14.34
N ASP A 39 14.70 -3.90 13.24
CA ASP A 39 14.59 -5.27 12.73
C ASP A 39 14.99 -6.32 13.78
N THR A 40 15.93 -5.99 14.68
CA THR A 40 16.35 -6.93 15.73
C THR A 40 15.22 -7.18 16.72
N ALA A 41 14.55 -6.13 17.19
CA ALA A 41 13.39 -6.26 18.06
C ALA A 41 12.18 -6.87 17.34
N ARG A 42 11.94 -6.46 16.09
CA ARG A 42 10.77 -6.89 15.30
C ARG A 42 10.86 -8.34 14.83
N ASN A 43 12.06 -8.89 14.63
CA ASN A 43 12.23 -10.32 14.41
C ASN A 43 11.84 -11.18 15.62
N GLN A 44 11.80 -10.60 16.83
CA GLN A 44 11.43 -11.31 18.06
C GLN A 44 9.97 -11.09 18.45
N THR A 45 9.47 -9.86 18.30
CA THR A 45 8.16 -9.42 18.80
C THR A 45 7.11 -9.24 17.70
N GLY A 46 7.53 -9.26 16.43
CA GLY A 46 6.66 -8.94 15.31
C GLY A 46 6.36 -7.44 15.23
N TYR A 47 5.34 -7.09 14.45
CA TYR A 47 5.00 -5.71 14.10
C TYR A 47 3.67 -5.24 14.71
N SER A 48 3.24 -5.85 15.81
CA SER A 48 1.88 -5.75 16.38
C SER A 48 1.30 -4.33 16.58
N LEU A 49 2.14 -3.32 16.80
CA LEU A 49 1.73 -1.93 17.02
C LEU A 49 1.53 -1.10 15.74
N SER A 50 1.80 -1.63 14.55
CA SER A 50 1.69 -0.82 13.32
C SER A 50 0.25 -0.37 13.08
N GLU A 51 -0.73 -1.20 13.42
CA GLU A 51 -2.14 -0.81 13.41
C GLU A 51 -2.42 0.39 14.33
N ASP A 52 -1.87 0.40 15.54
CA ASP A 52 -2.07 1.51 16.49
C ASP A 52 -1.45 2.81 15.96
N TYR A 53 -0.28 2.72 15.34
CA TYR A 53 0.37 3.84 14.67
C TYR A 53 -0.49 4.40 13.54
N PHE A 54 -0.92 3.56 12.59
CA PHE A 54 -1.65 4.03 11.42
C PHE A 54 -3.09 4.42 11.70
N ASP A 55 -3.72 3.88 12.76
CA ASP A 55 -5.01 4.38 13.22
C ASP A 55 -4.92 5.85 13.62
N ILE A 56 -3.89 6.22 14.40
CA ILE A 56 -3.67 7.60 14.82
C ILE A 56 -3.34 8.48 13.61
N ILE A 57 -2.37 8.07 12.78
CA ILE A 57 -1.89 8.87 11.64
C ILE A 57 -3.05 9.16 10.68
N THR A 58 -3.78 8.14 10.24
CA THR A 58 -4.84 8.31 9.25
C THR A 58 -6.10 8.99 9.79
N ARG A 59 -6.32 8.97 11.11
CA ARG A 59 -7.40 9.74 11.75
C ARG A 59 -7.05 11.22 11.88
N LEU A 60 -5.79 11.53 12.19
CA LEU A 60 -5.34 12.90 12.42
C LEU A 60 -4.99 13.63 11.12
N ASP A 61 -4.33 12.94 10.19
CA ASP A 61 -4.00 13.50 8.87
C ASP A 61 -4.35 12.52 7.73
N PRO A 62 -5.66 12.30 7.46
CA PRO A 62 -6.10 11.43 6.37
C PRO A 62 -5.66 11.93 4.97
N ARG A 63 -5.23 13.20 4.85
CA ARG A 63 -4.82 13.79 3.57
C ARG A 63 -3.35 13.54 3.23
N TRP A 64 -2.57 12.96 4.15
CA TRP A 64 -1.16 12.67 3.89
C TRP A 64 -0.98 11.43 3.01
N VAL A 65 -1.02 11.65 1.69
CA VAL A 65 -1.00 10.60 0.64
C VAL A 65 0.15 9.60 0.80
N ASP A 66 1.36 10.08 1.09
CA ASP A 66 2.56 9.22 1.09
C ASP A 66 2.53 8.14 2.20
N THR A 67 1.71 8.33 3.26
CA THR A 67 1.60 7.35 4.36
C THR A 67 0.93 6.05 3.94
N TYR A 68 0.06 6.07 2.92
CA TYR A 68 -0.75 4.90 2.55
C TYR A 68 0.06 3.75 1.94
N LEU A 69 1.24 4.03 1.36
CA LEU A 69 2.21 2.99 1.02
C LEU A 69 2.65 2.22 2.28
N PHE A 70 2.93 2.94 3.37
CA PHE A 70 3.35 2.32 4.63
C PHE A 70 2.19 1.60 5.32
N VAL A 71 0.95 2.07 5.16
CA VAL A 71 -0.26 1.34 5.58
C VAL A 71 -0.33 -0.03 4.90
N SER A 72 -0.22 -0.08 3.56
CA SER A 72 -0.22 -1.34 2.80
C SER A 72 0.90 -2.27 3.26
N ASN A 73 2.15 -1.78 3.28
CA ASN A 73 3.29 -2.60 3.66
C ASN A 73 3.14 -3.15 5.09
N SER A 74 2.86 -2.28 6.07
CA SER A 74 2.88 -2.67 7.48
C SER A 74 1.70 -3.55 7.86
N LEU A 75 0.49 -3.21 7.38
CA LEU A 75 -0.71 -3.94 7.77
C LEU A 75 -0.96 -5.14 6.87
N SER A 76 -0.92 -4.99 5.55
CA SER A 76 -1.26 -6.09 4.64
C SER A 76 -0.15 -7.13 4.54
N ILE A 77 1.11 -6.69 4.48
CA ILE A 77 2.25 -7.60 4.24
C ILE A 77 2.87 -8.09 5.55
N TYR A 78 3.15 -7.18 6.50
CA TYR A 78 3.84 -7.54 7.73
C TYR A 78 2.92 -8.12 8.81
N GLU A 79 1.78 -7.47 9.09
CA GLU A 79 0.84 -7.95 10.10
C GLU A 79 -0.24 -8.91 9.57
N GLY A 80 -0.45 -8.98 8.26
CA GLY A 80 -1.49 -9.82 7.65
C GLY A 80 -2.92 -9.34 7.96
N LYS A 81 -3.11 -8.03 8.12
CA LYS A 81 -4.38 -7.33 8.38
C LYS A 81 -4.84 -6.47 7.19
N PRO A 82 -5.01 -7.03 5.98
CA PRO A 82 -5.30 -6.24 4.78
C PRO A 82 -6.66 -5.56 4.79
N LYS A 83 -7.66 -6.09 5.50
CA LYS A 83 -8.97 -5.44 5.63
C LYS A 83 -8.87 -4.13 6.43
N VAL A 84 -8.01 -4.09 7.45
CA VAL A 84 -7.73 -2.87 8.23
C VAL A 84 -6.98 -1.85 7.37
N ALA A 85 -6.02 -2.32 6.56
CA ALA A 85 -5.32 -1.45 5.60
C ALA A 85 -6.30 -0.77 4.63
N VAL A 86 -7.23 -1.54 4.06
CA VAL A 86 -8.29 -1.01 3.16
C VAL A 86 -9.22 -0.04 3.89
N GLU A 87 -9.58 -0.29 5.14
CA GLU A 87 -10.35 0.66 5.96
C GLU A 87 -9.60 1.99 6.11
N TYR A 88 -8.31 1.94 6.46
CA TYR A 88 -7.52 3.14 6.66
C TYR A 88 -7.30 3.91 5.37
N MET A 89 -7.05 3.23 4.24
CA MET A 89 -7.01 3.88 2.93
C MET A 89 -8.35 4.50 2.54
N THR A 90 -9.47 3.92 2.99
CA THR A 90 -10.80 4.51 2.76
C THR A 90 -10.95 5.86 3.46
N ARG A 91 -10.42 6.02 4.67
CA ARG A 91 -10.38 7.33 5.35
C ARG A 91 -9.70 8.40 4.50
N GLY A 92 -8.64 8.03 3.79
CA GLY A 92 -7.97 8.92 2.83
C GLY A 92 -8.82 9.23 1.62
N THR A 93 -9.37 8.20 0.97
CA THR A 93 -10.20 8.38 -0.24
C THR A 93 -11.49 9.17 0.02
N ASP A 94 -12.00 9.17 1.26
CA ASP A 94 -13.20 9.93 1.63
C ASP A 94 -12.97 11.45 1.70
N VAL A 95 -11.72 11.90 1.86
CA VAL A 95 -11.40 13.32 2.11
C VAL A 95 -10.40 13.93 1.14
N LEU A 96 -9.76 13.09 0.30
CA LEU A 96 -8.83 13.50 -0.74
C LEU A 96 -9.55 13.69 -2.08
N SER A 97 -8.91 14.44 -2.95
CA SER A 97 -9.25 14.57 -4.37
C SER A 97 -8.02 15.07 -5.13
N PRO A 98 -8.00 15.00 -6.47
CA PRO A 98 -6.90 15.55 -7.28
C PRO A 98 -6.67 17.05 -7.07
N GLU A 99 -7.70 17.81 -6.69
CA GLU A 99 -7.60 19.24 -6.38
C GLU A 99 -6.91 19.50 -5.04
N ILE A 100 -7.00 18.57 -4.10
CA ILE A 100 -6.33 18.64 -2.80
C ILE A 100 -4.87 18.22 -2.93
N ASP A 101 -4.63 17.08 -3.59
CA ASP A 101 -3.29 16.60 -3.89
C ASP A 101 -3.30 15.84 -5.25
N PRO A 102 -2.54 16.26 -6.27
CA PRO A 102 -2.48 15.57 -7.56
C PRO A 102 -1.96 14.12 -7.45
N LYS A 103 -1.38 13.73 -6.31
CA LYS A 103 -0.95 12.37 -6.02
C LYS A 103 -2.03 11.50 -5.38
N ALA A 104 -3.20 12.03 -5.07
CA ALA A 104 -4.26 11.32 -4.33
C ALA A 104 -4.68 9.99 -4.97
N TRP A 105 -4.52 9.82 -6.30
CA TRP A 105 -4.73 8.56 -7.01
C TRP A 105 -3.91 7.39 -6.43
N GLN A 106 -2.79 7.66 -5.76
CA GLN A 106 -1.96 6.63 -5.13
C GLN A 106 -2.70 5.88 -4.03
N VAL A 107 -3.59 6.54 -3.29
CA VAL A 107 -4.37 5.90 -2.22
C VAL A 107 -5.30 4.84 -2.81
N TRP A 108 -6.01 5.19 -3.89
CA TRP A 108 -6.82 4.25 -4.66
C TRP A 108 -5.99 3.12 -5.25
N ARG A 109 -4.79 3.42 -5.77
CA ARG A 109 -3.89 2.41 -6.31
C ARG A 109 -3.47 1.39 -5.25
N TRP A 110 -3.07 1.83 -4.06
CA TRP A 110 -2.72 0.92 -2.96
C TRP A 110 -3.93 0.13 -2.45
N LYS A 111 -5.08 0.79 -2.31
CA LYS A 111 -6.34 0.14 -1.90
C LYS A 111 -6.73 -0.98 -2.86
N GLY A 112 -6.69 -0.70 -4.17
CA GLY A 112 -7.01 -1.70 -5.20
C GLY A 112 -6.03 -2.87 -5.25
N ILE A 113 -4.73 -2.62 -5.00
CA ILE A 113 -3.74 -3.71 -4.88
C ILE A 113 -4.04 -4.58 -3.67
N ASP A 114 -4.34 -4.00 -2.51
CA ASP A 114 -4.60 -4.76 -1.29
C ASP A 114 -5.90 -5.56 -1.38
N GLN A 115 -6.93 -4.96 -1.96
CA GLN A 115 -8.20 -5.63 -2.27
C GLN A 115 -7.97 -6.85 -3.18
N LEU A 116 -7.17 -6.70 -4.24
CA LEU A 116 -6.87 -7.76 -5.19
C LEU A 116 -6.01 -8.88 -4.58
N LEU A 117 -4.87 -8.52 -3.99
CA LEU A 117 -3.82 -9.47 -3.63
C LEU A 117 -4.03 -10.13 -2.27
N PHE A 118 -4.62 -9.40 -1.31
CA PHE A 118 -4.65 -9.82 0.09
C PHE A 118 -6.07 -10.05 0.62
N VAL A 119 -7.05 -9.27 0.17
CA VAL A 119 -8.45 -9.44 0.60
C VAL A 119 -9.21 -10.42 -0.29
N GLY A 120 -8.92 -10.44 -1.59
CA GLY A 120 -9.72 -11.16 -2.59
C GLY A 120 -11.02 -10.43 -2.97
N ASP A 121 -11.10 -9.12 -2.72
CA ASP A 121 -12.22 -8.26 -3.07
C ASP A 121 -12.06 -7.75 -4.51
N ILE A 122 -12.45 -8.59 -5.48
CA ILE A 122 -12.33 -8.24 -6.90
C ILE A 122 -13.22 -7.04 -7.29
N PRO A 123 -14.51 -6.96 -6.89
CA PRO A 123 -15.34 -5.80 -7.21
C PRO A 123 -14.74 -4.50 -6.66
N GLY A 124 -14.27 -4.50 -5.41
CA GLY A 124 -13.62 -3.33 -4.82
C GLY A 124 -12.28 -3.01 -5.49
N ALA A 125 -11.51 -4.01 -5.90
CA ALA A 125 -10.29 -3.79 -6.67
C ALA A 125 -10.60 -3.12 -8.01
N ILE A 126 -11.64 -3.55 -8.74
CA ILE A 126 -12.07 -2.92 -10.00
C ILE A 126 -12.39 -1.43 -9.76
N ASP A 127 -13.25 -1.14 -8.81
CA ASP A 127 -13.66 0.22 -8.43
C ASP A 127 -12.45 1.10 -8.08
N SER A 128 -11.57 0.61 -7.21
CA SER A 128 -10.35 1.33 -6.83
C SER A 128 -9.43 1.64 -8.03
N HIS A 129 -9.33 0.76 -9.03
CA HIS A 129 -8.52 1.05 -10.21
C HIS A 129 -9.20 2.04 -11.16
N GLU A 130 -10.53 2.02 -11.26
CA GLU A 130 -11.28 3.03 -12.01
C GLU A 130 -11.11 4.42 -11.38
N MET A 131 -11.23 4.50 -10.05
CA MET A 131 -11.02 5.74 -9.30
C MET A 131 -9.58 6.24 -9.41
N ALA A 132 -8.58 5.35 -9.34
CA ALA A 132 -7.18 5.73 -9.57
C ALA A 132 -6.95 6.30 -10.97
N ALA A 133 -7.61 5.73 -12.00
CA ALA A 133 -7.56 6.26 -13.36
C ALA A 133 -8.17 7.65 -13.48
N GLU A 134 -9.37 7.83 -12.89
CA GLU A 134 -10.09 9.10 -12.86
C GLU A 134 -9.26 10.18 -12.15
N TRP A 135 -8.73 9.88 -10.97
CA TRP A 135 -7.98 10.84 -10.16
C TRP A 135 -6.59 11.17 -10.74
N ALA A 136 -6.05 10.31 -11.60
CA ALA A 136 -4.83 10.62 -12.35
C ALA A 136 -5.10 11.47 -13.60
N GLU A 137 -6.34 11.49 -14.11
CA GLU A 137 -6.71 12.23 -15.32
C GLU A 137 -6.54 13.74 -15.09
N ASN A 138 -6.08 14.46 -16.12
CA ASN A 138 -5.79 15.91 -16.07
C ASN A 138 -4.74 16.34 -15.03
N THR A 139 -4.01 15.40 -14.42
CA THR A 139 -2.84 15.69 -13.58
C THR A 139 -1.55 15.43 -14.34
N SER A 140 -0.39 15.70 -13.71
CA SER A 140 0.91 15.24 -14.21
C SER A 140 1.04 13.72 -14.34
N TYR A 141 0.07 12.95 -13.81
CA TYR A 141 0.05 11.49 -13.79
C TYR A 141 -0.91 10.88 -14.82
N GLN A 142 -1.49 11.66 -15.73
CA GLN A 142 -2.43 11.18 -16.76
C GLN A 142 -1.90 10.01 -17.61
N GLY A 143 -0.56 9.87 -17.71
CA GLY A 143 0.07 8.73 -18.40
C GLY A 143 -0.24 7.36 -17.76
N LEU A 144 -0.67 7.34 -16.49
CA LEU A 144 -1.06 6.13 -15.77
C LEU A 144 -2.55 5.77 -15.94
N THR A 145 -3.38 6.70 -16.41
CA THR A 145 -4.83 6.50 -16.54
C THR A 145 -5.16 5.27 -17.40
N SER A 146 -4.44 5.08 -18.51
CA SER A 146 -4.66 3.92 -19.38
C SER A 146 -4.30 2.59 -18.71
N LEU A 147 -3.21 2.56 -17.93
CA LEU A 147 -2.80 1.38 -17.16
C LEU A 147 -3.88 0.96 -16.15
N PHE A 148 -4.42 1.93 -15.40
CA PHE A 148 -5.41 1.65 -14.37
C PHE A 148 -6.77 1.24 -14.96
N ARG A 149 -7.26 1.95 -16.00
CA ARG A 149 -8.49 1.55 -16.73
C ARG A 149 -8.38 0.15 -17.31
N GLN A 150 -7.25 -0.17 -17.95
CA GLN A 150 -7.03 -1.51 -18.50
C GLN A 150 -7.02 -2.58 -17.40
N THR A 151 -6.41 -2.29 -16.25
CA THR A 151 -6.41 -3.22 -15.12
C THR A 151 -7.83 -3.55 -14.66
N ALA A 152 -8.68 -2.54 -14.47
CA ALA A 152 -10.09 -2.72 -14.13
C ALA A 152 -10.84 -3.54 -15.20
N GLU A 153 -10.66 -3.20 -16.47
CA GLU A 153 -11.31 -3.89 -17.59
C GLU A 153 -10.84 -5.35 -17.75
N PHE A 154 -9.59 -5.66 -17.42
CA PHE A 154 -9.12 -7.04 -17.38
C PHE A 154 -9.75 -7.81 -16.22
N LEU A 155 -9.80 -7.23 -15.01
CA LEU A 155 -10.43 -7.88 -13.85
C LEU A 155 -11.93 -8.13 -14.04
N LYS A 156 -12.65 -7.26 -14.77
CA LYS A 156 -14.05 -7.51 -15.15
C LYS A 156 -14.22 -8.74 -16.04
N ARG A 157 -13.24 -9.03 -16.90
CA ARG A 157 -13.26 -10.14 -17.86
C ARG A 157 -12.69 -11.43 -17.27
N ASP A 158 -11.61 -11.30 -16.51
CA ASP A 158 -10.87 -12.37 -15.87
C ASP A 158 -10.50 -11.96 -14.42
N PRO A 159 -11.40 -12.22 -13.46
CA PRO A 159 -11.18 -11.94 -12.04
C PRO A 159 -9.94 -12.59 -11.41
N ASP A 160 -9.46 -13.69 -11.99
CA ASP A 160 -8.30 -14.45 -11.49
C ASP A 160 -7.04 -14.24 -12.34
N SER A 161 -7.01 -13.16 -13.13
CA SER A 161 -5.94 -12.91 -14.10
C SER A 161 -4.55 -12.92 -13.46
N LYS A 162 -3.77 -13.95 -13.82
CA LYS A 162 -2.37 -14.08 -13.41
C LYS A 162 -1.54 -12.88 -13.82
N LEU A 163 -1.80 -12.33 -15.02
CA LEU A 163 -1.12 -11.14 -15.53
C LEU A 163 -1.37 -9.93 -14.63
N ILE A 164 -2.61 -9.71 -14.20
CA ILE A 164 -2.94 -8.57 -13.34
C ILE A 164 -2.33 -8.74 -11.95
N LYS A 165 -2.37 -9.94 -11.36
CA LYS A 165 -1.69 -10.23 -10.09
C LYS A 165 -0.17 -10.04 -10.21
N PHE A 166 0.42 -10.47 -11.32
CA PHE A 166 1.85 -10.28 -11.61
C PHE A 166 2.20 -8.79 -11.67
N ASN A 167 1.42 -7.99 -12.41
CA ASN A 167 1.62 -6.54 -12.51
C ASN A 167 1.40 -5.82 -11.18
N ALA A 168 0.48 -6.28 -10.34
CA ALA A 168 0.27 -5.74 -9.00
C ALA A 168 1.50 -6.01 -8.10
N TRP A 169 2.07 -7.23 -8.13
CA TRP A 169 3.30 -7.52 -7.39
C TRP A 169 4.53 -6.79 -7.93
N LEU A 170 4.63 -6.58 -9.25
CA LEU A 170 5.65 -5.72 -9.84
C LEU A 170 5.58 -4.29 -9.30
N TRP A 171 4.36 -3.76 -9.15
CA TRP A 171 4.16 -2.45 -8.55
C TRP A 171 4.63 -2.42 -7.10
N VAL A 172 4.23 -3.39 -6.28
CA VAL A 172 4.69 -3.52 -4.88
C VAL A 172 6.21 -3.56 -4.80
N TYR A 173 6.86 -4.39 -5.65
CA TYR A 173 8.32 -4.49 -5.70
C TYR A 173 9.01 -3.17 -6.06
N GLY A 174 8.46 -2.44 -7.04
CA GLY A 174 9.08 -1.22 -7.58
C GLY A 174 8.90 0.03 -6.71
N GLN A 175 7.88 0.07 -5.84
CA GLN A 175 7.55 1.26 -5.04
C GLN A 175 8.16 1.27 -3.64
N THR A 176 8.76 0.17 -3.18
CA THR A 176 9.33 0.06 -1.84
C THR A 176 10.84 -0.15 -1.86
N ARG A 177 11.51 0.39 -0.85
CA ARG A 177 12.93 0.12 -0.55
C ARG A 177 13.11 -0.95 0.52
N ASP A 178 12.02 -1.38 1.14
CA ASP A 178 12.04 -2.44 2.15
C ASP A 178 12.37 -3.78 1.48
N GLN A 179 13.48 -4.40 1.91
CA GLN A 179 13.97 -5.62 1.30
C GLN A 179 13.03 -6.81 1.53
N ARG A 180 12.40 -6.92 2.70
CA ARG A 180 11.48 -8.03 3.00
C ARG A 180 10.21 -7.93 2.17
N VAL A 181 9.71 -6.71 1.93
CA VAL A 181 8.58 -6.50 1.00
C VAL A 181 8.99 -6.86 -0.43
N ARG A 182 10.18 -6.46 -0.88
CA ARG A 182 10.71 -6.83 -2.20
C ARG A 182 10.88 -8.35 -2.35
N ASP A 183 11.44 -9.01 -1.35
CA ASP A 183 11.61 -10.47 -1.34
C ASP A 183 10.26 -11.18 -1.42
N ARG A 184 9.28 -10.71 -0.65
CA ARG A 184 7.90 -11.21 -0.69
C ARG A 184 7.29 -11.03 -2.08
N ALA A 185 7.38 -9.84 -2.66
CA ALA A 185 6.85 -9.55 -3.99
C ALA A 185 7.52 -10.41 -5.06
N GLN A 186 8.84 -10.57 -5.01
CA GLN A 186 9.60 -11.45 -5.89
C GLN A 186 9.14 -12.91 -5.77
N GLN A 187 8.97 -13.44 -4.56
CA GLN A 187 8.47 -14.81 -4.35
C GLN A 187 7.09 -15.01 -4.98
N GLU A 188 6.19 -14.04 -4.83
CA GLU A 188 4.85 -14.12 -5.41
C GLU A 188 4.85 -13.97 -6.93
N ILE A 189 5.71 -13.12 -7.48
CA ILE A 189 5.98 -13.03 -8.93
C ILE A 189 6.41 -14.40 -9.49
N LEU A 190 7.36 -15.06 -8.83
CA LEU A 190 7.85 -16.38 -9.26
C LEU A 190 6.76 -17.46 -9.18
N LYS A 191 5.92 -17.43 -8.13
CA LYS A 191 4.78 -18.35 -7.99
C LYS A 191 3.74 -18.18 -9.10
N LEU A 192 3.58 -16.97 -9.62
CA LEU A 192 2.70 -16.68 -10.76
C LEU A 192 3.28 -17.13 -12.10
N GLY A 193 4.49 -17.71 -12.12
CA GLY A 193 5.20 -18.13 -13.33
C GLY A 193 6.15 -17.06 -13.89
N GLY A 194 6.34 -15.96 -13.17
CA GLY A 194 7.33 -14.95 -13.53
C GLY A 194 8.75 -15.50 -13.50
N LYS A 195 9.62 -14.95 -14.33
CA LYS A 195 11.05 -15.27 -14.38
C LYS A 195 11.86 -14.02 -14.12
N VAL A 196 13.03 -14.22 -13.51
CA VAL A 196 14.04 -13.19 -13.34
C VAL A 196 14.97 -13.21 -14.54
N GLU A 197 15.12 -12.06 -15.19
CA GLU A 197 16.09 -11.81 -16.24
C GLU A 197 17.00 -10.66 -15.79
N MET A 198 18.24 -10.66 -16.28
CA MET A 198 19.13 -9.51 -16.14
C MET A 198 19.07 -8.73 -17.44
N ASP A 199 18.84 -7.42 -17.35
CA ASP A 199 18.91 -6.56 -18.52
C ASP A 199 20.35 -6.28 -18.95
N GLN A 200 20.53 -5.51 -20.01
CA GLN A 200 21.84 -5.20 -20.59
C GLN A 200 22.75 -4.39 -19.65
N ASN A 201 22.19 -3.76 -18.62
CA ASN A 201 22.90 -2.97 -17.61
C ASN A 201 23.17 -3.79 -16.34
N GLY A 202 22.73 -5.05 -16.30
CA GLY A 202 22.82 -5.91 -15.11
C GLY A 202 21.73 -5.65 -14.08
N GLU A 203 20.67 -4.93 -14.44
CA GLU A 203 19.52 -4.72 -13.57
C GLU A 203 18.55 -5.90 -13.65
N MET A 204 17.98 -6.26 -12.50
CA MET A 204 17.01 -7.32 -12.41
C MET A 204 15.66 -6.88 -12.99
N ARG A 205 15.16 -7.65 -13.96
CA ARG A 205 13.83 -7.50 -14.55
C ARG A 205 13.00 -8.76 -14.32
N PHE A 206 11.71 -8.58 -14.08
CA PHE A 206 10.76 -9.70 -14.10
C PHE A 206 9.98 -9.73 -15.40
N VAL A 207 9.83 -10.92 -15.96
CA VAL A 207 9.00 -11.17 -17.13
C VAL A 207 8.00 -12.28 -16.83
N LEU A 208 6.79 -12.16 -17.36
CA LEU A 208 5.83 -13.25 -17.36
C LEU A 208 5.87 -13.88 -18.76
N PRO A 209 6.40 -15.10 -18.92
CA PRO A 209 6.41 -15.76 -20.22
C PRO A 209 4.99 -15.90 -20.76
N GLU A 210 4.79 -15.70 -22.06
CA GLU A 210 3.55 -16.13 -22.71
C GLU A 210 3.39 -17.63 -22.45
N SER A 211 2.18 -18.05 -22.09
CA SER A 211 1.88 -19.46 -21.90
C SER A 211 2.30 -20.21 -23.17
N SER A 212 3.25 -21.13 -23.04
CA SER A 212 3.53 -22.10 -24.10
C SER A 212 2.26 -22.94 -24.25
N GLU A 213 1.55 -22.75 -25.35
CA GLU A 213 0.44 -23.63 -25.76
C GLU A 213 0.89 -25.10 -25.87
#